data_AF-A0A9N8JP66-F1
#
_entry.id   AF-A0A9N8JP66-F1
#
_cell.length_a   1.000
_cell.length_b   1.000
_cell.length_c   1.000
_cell.angle_alpha   90.00
_cell.angle_beta   90.00
_cell.angle_gamma   90.00
#
_symmetry.space_group_name_H-M   'P 1'
#
loop_
_entity.id
_entity.type
_entity.pdbx_description
1 polymer ?
#
loop_
_entity_poly.entity_id
_entity_poly.type
_entity_poly.pdbx_seq_one_letter_code
_entity_poly.pdbx_strand_id
1 'polypeptide(L)'
;MSTNNLSEFWVSIPSNLRNAIEQAVPAQILKERLTIFTNPMTLVFKYTQLEDLLQDMVAAKTRPRQPSDNETSADQSTPKVSALSPLAMLQTEMKHYAAAEKSWRGLLYISAPSRTDLAAMSNLIDVLNLQHKHAQAETFSLRLIPLLQAELGENSPQSLGVMRKLMESLVGQGKKEEARQVYQRSMELVVTISDSDIKKDEADALQEMVRKIDASGGLLSSVLRVMGWT
;
A
#
# COMPACT_ATOMS: atom_id res chain seq x y z
N MET A 1 -36.32 -11.97 3.75
CA MET A 1 -34.92 -11.97 4.23
C MET A 1 -34.06 -12.64 3.17
N SER A 2 -33.30 -11.89 2.39
CA SER A 2 -32.26 -12.43 1.50
C SER A 2 -31.21 -11.33 1.26
N THR A 3 -30.34 -11.17 2.23
CA THR A 3 -29.21 -10.24 2.20
C THR A 3 -27.99 -11.00 2.69
N ASN A 4 -27.42 -11.87 1.85
CA ASN A 4 -26.03 -12.33 1.99
C ASN A 4 -25.67 -13.19 0.78
N ASN A 5 -25.42 -12.53 -0.36
CA ASN A 5 -24.71 -13.15 -1.48
C ASN A 5 -23.50 -12.29 -1.88
N LEU A 6 -22.79 -11.76 -0.87
CA LEU A 6 -21.42 -11.33 -1.08
C LEU A 6 -20.61 -12.62 -1.21
N SER A 7 -20.41 -13.05 -2.46
CA SER A 7 -19.77 -14.31 -2.87
C SER A 7 -18.45 -14.62 -2.13
N GLU A 8 -18.00 -15.89 -2.11
CA GLU A 8 -16.68 -16.30 -1.60
C GLU A 8 -15.52 -15.42 -2.08
N PHE A 9 -15.64 -14.84 -3.28
CA PHE A 9 -14.72 -13.86 -3.83
C PHE A 9 -14.63 -12.57 -2.99
N TRP A 10 -15.75 -12.02 -2.52
CA TRP A 10 -15.72 -10.82 -1.68
C TRP A 10 -14.98 -11.08 -0.37
N VAL A 11 -15.14 -12.29 0.18
CA VAL A 11 -14.46 -12.73 1.40
C VAL A 11 -12.95 -12.92 1.17
N SER A 12 -12.52 -13.27 -0.05
CA SER A 12 -11.10 -13.45 -0.37
C SER A 12 -10.33 -12.14 -0.57
N ILE A 13 -11.02 -11.01 -0.79
CA ILE A 13 -10.40 -9.68 -0.86
C ILE A 13 -9.94 -9.29 0.56
N PRO A 14 -8.69 -8.79 0.73
CA PRO A 14 -8.20 -8.23 1.99
C PRO A 14 -9.19 -7.24 2.63
N SER A 15 -9.41 -7.34 3.93
CA SER A 15 -10.45 -6.57 4.64
C SER A 15 -10.27 -5.05 4.52
N ASN A 16 -9.02 -4.58 4.50
CA ASN A 16 -8.69 -3.17 4.27
C ASN A 16 -9.13 -2.69 2.88
N LEU A 17 -8.83 -3.46 1.83
CA LEU A 17 -9.23 -3.17 0.45
C LEU A 17 -10.76 -3.21 0.32
N ARG A 18 -11.40 -4.22 0.90
CA ARG A 18 -12.86 -4.35 0.92
C ARG A 18 -13.53 -3.12 1.54
N ASN A 19 -13.10 -2.73 2.73
CA ASN A 19 -13.64 -1.56 3.44
C ASN A 19 -13.43 -0.28 2.63
N ALA A 20 -12.27 -0.11 2.00
CA ALA A 20 -11.99 1.04 1.14
C ALA A 20 -12.92 1.10 -0.09
N ILE A 21 -13.21 -0.06 -0.70
CA ILE A 21 -14.16 -0.15 -1.81
C ILE A 21 -15.59 0.16 -1.34
N GLU A 22 -16.04 -0.37 -0.20
CA GLU A 22 -17.38 -0.11 0.34
C GLU A 22 -17.60 1.37 0.71
N GLN A 23 -16.54 2.07 1.11
CA GLN A 23 -16.59 3.52 1.36
C GLN A 23 -16.60 4.34 0.07
N ALA A 24 -15.88 3.88 -0.96
CA ALA A 24 -15.77 4.60 -2.23
C ALA A 24 -16.97 4.38 -3.15
N VAL A 25 -17.56 3.18 -3.15
CA VAL A 25 -18.57 2.75 -4.11
C VAL A 25 -19.93 2.58 -3.43
N PRO A 26 -21.00 3.25 -3.90
CA PRO A 26 -22.34 3.03 -3.39
C PRO A 26 -22.76 1.55 -3.43
N ALA A 27 -23.35 1.06 -2.33
CA ALA A 27 -23.76 -0.33 -2.19
C ALA A 27 -24.71 -0.82 -3.32
N GLN A 28 -25.51 0.07 -3.90
CA GLN A 28 -26.38 -0.24 -5.03
C GLN A 28 -25.58 -0.52 -6.32
N ILE A 29 -24.56 0.29 -6.61
CA ILE A 29 -23.67 0.09 -7.75
C ILE A 29 -22.85 -1.18 -7.57
N LEU A 30 -22.33 -1.42 -6.36
CA LEU A 30 -21.69 -2.69 -6.02
C LEU A 30 -22.66 -3.85 -6.27
N LYS A 31 -23.90 -3.80 -5.78
CA LYS A 31 -24.86 -4.89 -6.02
C LYS A 31 -25.17 -5.09 -7.50
N GLU A 32 -25.40 -4.04 -8.29
CA GLU A 32 -25.75 -4.14 -9.71
C GLU A 32 -24.59 -4.62 -10.60
N ARG A 33 -23.36 -4.19 -10.29
CA ARG A 33 -22.17 -4.59 -11.03
C ARG A 33 -21.61 -5.92 -10.53
N LEU A 34 -21.82 -6.24 -9.24
CA LEU A 34 -21.37 -7.49 -8.62
C LEU A 34 -22.42 -8.63 -8.66
N THR A 35 -23.69 -8.40 -9.01
CA THR A 35 -24.67 -9.49 -9.25
C THR A 35 -24.27 -10.41 -10.41
N ILE A 36 -23.35 -9.96 -11.27
CA ILE A 36 -22.75 -10.74 -12.36
C ILE A 36 -21.73 -11.78 -11.85
N PHE A 37 -21.32 -11.73 -10.58
CA PHE A 37 -20.35 -12.66 -9.97
C PHE A 37 -20.96 -14.04 -9.64
N THR A 38 -22.22 -14.25 -10.03
CA THR A 38 -22.95 -15.53 -9.95
C THR A 38 -22.57 -16.51 -11.09
N ASN A 39 -21.88 -16.05 -12.14
CA ASN A 39 -21.31 -16.91 -13.18
C ASN A 39 -19.95 -17.51 -12.74
N PRO A 40 -19.54 -18.69 -13.25
CA PRO A 40 -18.24 -19.30 -12.97
C PRO A 40 -17.11 -18.53 -13.68
N MET A 41 -16.89 -17.29 -13.26
CA MET A 41 -15.79 -16.47 -13.74
C MET A 41 -14.54 -16.79 -12.93
N THR A 42 -13.38 -16.78 -13.61
CA THR A 42 -12.08 -16.94 -12.96
C THR A 42 -11.83 -15.78 -12.00
N LEU A 43 -11.01 -16.04 -10.98
CA LEU A 43 -10.63 -15.02 -9.99
C LEU A 43 -10.05 -13.77 -10.65
N VAL A 44 -9.22 -13.95 -11.69
CA VAL A 44 -8.62 -12.85 -12.45
C VAL A 44 -9.69 -11.94 -13.06
N PHE A 45 -10.71 -12.51 -13.71
CA PHE A 45 -11.77 -11.71 -14.34
C PHE A 45 -12.61 -10.93 -13.31
N LYS A 46 -12.82 -11.52 -12.14
CA LYS A 46 -13.48 -10.88 -10.99
C LYS A 46 -12.71 -9.64 -10.50
N TYR A 47 -11.39 -9.74 -10.40
CA TYR A 47 -10.52 -8.61 -10.07
C TYR A 47 -10.51 -7.53 -11.17
N THR A 48 -10.46 -7.93 -12.45
CA THR A 48 -10.51 -6.98 -13.58
C THR A 48 -11.80 -6.18 -13.61
N GLN A 49 -12.96 -6.81 -13.40
CA GLN A 49 -14.26 -6.11 -13.35
C GLN A 49 -14.31 -5.07 -12.21
N LEU A 50 -13.69 -5.40 -11.08
CA LEU A 50 -13.60 -4.48 -9.94
C LEU A 50 -12.65 -3.31 -10.25
N GLU A 51 -11.56 -3.58 -10.97
CA GLU A 51 -10.64 -2.55 -11.45
C GLU A 51 -11.35 -1.59 -12.42
N ASP A 52 -12.06 -2.12 -13.42
CA ASP A 52 -12.82 -1.34 -14.41
C ASP A 52 -13.88 -0.46 -13.72
N LEU A 53 -14.60 -1.01 -12.73
CA LEU A 53 -15.57 -0.26 -11.94
C LEU A 53 -14.93 0.93 -11.22
N LEU A 54 -13.81 0.71 -10.55
CA LEU A 54 -13.09 1.77 -9.83
C LEU A 54 -12.48 2.80 -10.80
N GLN A 55 -11.99 2.37 -11.96
CA GLN A 55 -11.53 3.27 -13.03
C GLN A 55 -12.68 4.14 -13.56
N ASP A 56 -13.86 3.57 -13.78
CA ASP A 56 -15.05 4.30 -14.21
C ASP A 56 -15.51 5.32 -13.16
N MET A 57 -15.38 4.99 -11.87
CA MET A 57 -15.65 5.93 -10.77
C MET A 57 -14.66 7.09 -10.75
N VAL A 58 -13.37 6.80 -10.91
CA VAL A 58 -12.33 7.84 -11.03
C VAL A 58 -12.55 8.72 -12.26
N ALA A 59 -13.09 8.15 -13.35
CA ALA A 59 -13.47 8.85 -14.57
C ALA A 59 -14.86 9.52 -14.51
N ALA A 60 -15.58 9.40 -13.38
CA ALA A 60 -16.96 9.87 -13.18
C ALA A 60 -17.98 9.34 -14.22
N LYS A 61 -17.71 8.18 -14.84
CA LYS A 61 -18.58 7.56 -15.87
C LYS A 61 -19.80 6.83 -15.30
N THR A 62 -19.83 6.58 -13.99
CA THR A 62 -20.83 5.74 -13.30
C THR A 62 -21.98 6.53 -12.63
N ARG A 63 -22.18 7.81 -12.95
CA ARG A 63 -23.31 8.58 -12.38
C ARG A 63 -24.63 8.28 -13.10
N PRO A 64 -25.73 7.97 -12.40
CA PRO A 64 -27.05 8.16 -12.99
C PRO A 64 -27.25 9.67 -13.19
N ARG A 65 -27.44 10.10 -14.45
CA ARG A 65 -27.65 11.50 -14.81
C ARG A 65 -28.97 11.98 -14.17
N GLN A 66 -28.90 12.78 -13.10
CA GLN A 66 -30.08 13.43 -12.54
C GLN A 66 -30.25 14.81 -13.21
N PRO A 67 -31.47 15.20 -13.63
CA PRO A 67 -31.69 16.43 -14.43
C PRO A 67 -31.42 17.76 -13.70
N SER A 68 -31.05 17.74 -12.42
CA SER A 68 -30.94 18.92 -11.55
C SER A 68 -29.52 19.40 -11.29
N ASP A 69 -28.52 18.91 -12.04
CA ASP A 69 -27.12 19.34 -11.87
C ASP A 69 -26.94 20.77 -12.42
N ASN A 70 -27.32 21.77 -11.62
CA ASN A 70 -26.77 23.12 -11.77
C ASN A 70 -25.30 23.07 -11.31
N GLU A 71 -24.42 23.53 -12.20
CA GLU A 71 -22.99 23.61 -11.99
C GLU A 71 -22.67 24.40 -10.71
N THR A 72 -22.07 23.74 -9.71
CA THR A 72 -21.28 24.43 -8.69
C THR A 72 -20.05 23.59 -8.35
N SER A 73 -18.90 24.16 -8.69
CA SER A 73 -17.58 23.56 -8.91
C SER A 73 -16.78 23.26 -7.64
N ALA A 74 -17.35 22.53 -6.67
CA ALA A 74 -16.62 22.14 -5.45
C ALA A 74 -16.67 20.63 -5.11
N ASP A 75 -17.57 19.86 -5.72
CA ASP A 75 -17.86 18.47 -5.27
C ASP A 75 -17.40 17.38 -6.25
N GLN A 76 -16.65 17.72 -7.31
CA GLN A 76 -16.12 16.72 -8.26
C GLN A 76 -14.86 16.01 -7.76
N SER A 77 -14.18 16.60 -6.77
CA SER A 77 -12.94 16.07 -6.20
C SER A 77 -13.20 14.92 -5.22
N THR A 78 -14.36 14.92 -4.55
CA THR A 78 -14.69 14.02 -3.45
C THR A 78 -14.85 12.54 -3.88
N PRO A 79 -15.61 12.17 -4.95
CA PRO A 79 -15.71 10.78 -5.39
C PRO A 79 -14.44 10.26 -6.07
N LYS A 80 -13.68 11.15 -6.73
CA LYS A 80 -12.44 10.78 -7.41
C LYS A 80 -11.34 10.45 -6.40
N VAL A 81 -11.19 11.26 -5.36
CA VAL A 81 -10.24 11.03 -4.26
C VAL A 81 -10.59 9.75 -3.52
N SER A 82 -11.87 9.50 -3.22
CA SER A 82 -12.29 8.29 -2.50
C SER A 82 -12.06 7.01 -3.30
N ALA A 83 -12.21 7.04 -4.64
CA ALA A 83 -12.01 5.87 -5.50
C ALA A 83 -10.54 5.59 -5.88
N LEU A 84 -9.66 6.59 -5.85
CA LEU A 84 -8.25 6.42 -6.23
C LEU A 84 -7.46 5.51 -5.28
N SER A 85 -7.74 5.59 -3.97
CA SER A 85 -7.09 4.74 -2.95
C SER A 85 -7.42 3.24 -3.14
N PRO A 86 -8.71 2.82 -3.15
CA PRO A 86 -9.04 1.42 -3.40
C PRO A 86 -8.60 0.93 -4.79
N LEU A 87 -8.61 1.80 -5.81
CA LEU A 87 -8.08 1.45 -7.14
C LEU A 87 -6.59 1.11 -7.07
N ALA A 88 -5.80 1.95 -6.41
CA ALA A 88 -4.36 1.75 -6.29
C ALA A 88 -4.02 0.49 -5.45
N MET A 89 -4.78 0.24 -4.39
CA MET A 89 -4.66 -0.97 -3.58
C MET A 89 -4.98 -2.23 -4.40
N LEU A 90 -6.10 -2.22 -5.14
CA LEU A 90 -6.49 -3.33 -6.01
C LEU A 90 -5.43 -3.61 -7.10
N GLN A 91 -4.92 -2.55 -7.72
CA GLN A 91 -3.84 -2.65 -8.71
C GLN A 91 -2.57 -3.25 -8.12
N THR A 92 -2.28 -2.97 -6.84
CA THR A 92 -1.13 -3.56 -6.14
C THR A 92 -1.33 -5.06 -5.92
N GLU A 93 -2.53 -5.48 -5.50
CA GLU A 93 -2.89 -6.91 -5.35
C GLU A 93 -2.82 -7.66 -6.69
N MET A 94 -3.25 -7.01 -7.78
CA MET A 94 -3.18 -7.54 -9.14
C MET A 94 -1.76 -7.48 -9.75
N LYS A 95 -0.77 -6.95 -9.01
CA LYS A 95 0.61 -6.72 -9.47
C LYS A 95 0.73 -5.74 -10.65
N HIS A 96 -0.30 -4.93 -10.88
CA HIS A 96 -0.31 -3.81 -11.83
C HIS A 96 0.44 -2.59 -11.25
N TYR A 97 1.71 -2.76 -10.85
CA TYR A 97 2.43 -1.79 -10.02
C TYR A 97 2.61 -0.41 -10.68
N ALA A 98 2.82 -0.35 -11.99
CA ALA A 98 2.92 0.92 -12.71
C ALA A 98 1.59 1.70 -12.69
N ALA A 99 0.46 0.99 -12.78
CA ALA A 99 -0.86 1.59 -12.67
C ALA A 99 -1.14 2.06 -11.23
N ALA A 100 -0.80 1.22 -10.24
CA ALA A 100 -0.90 1.55 -8.82
C ALA A 100 -0.10 2.81 -8.47
N GLU A 101 1.14 2.94 -8.96
CA GLU A 101 1.96 4.15 -8.77
C GLU A 101 1.26 5.39 -9.33
N LYS A 102 0.72 5.30 -10.55
CA LYS A 102 -0.01 6.41 -11.17
C LYS A 102 -1.22 6.82 -10.32
N SER A 103 -1.96 5.85 -9.81
CA SER A 103 -3.13 6.08 -8.95
C SER A 103 -2.73 6.73 -7.61
N TRP A 104 -1.68 6.23 -6.93
CA TRP A 104 -1.18 6.82 -5.68
C TRP A 104 -0.64 8.25 -5.88
N ARG A 105 0.14 8.49 -6.94
CA ARG A 105 0.61 9.84 -7.28
C ARG A 105 -0.54 10.78 -7.64
N GLY A 106 -1.55 10.27 -8.34
CA GLY A 106 -2.77 11.00 -8.66
C GLY A 106 -3.54 11.41 -7.40
N LEU A 107 -3.65 10.50 -6.43
CA LEU A 107 -4.26 10.79 -5.13
C LEU A 107 -3.50 11.90 -4.40
N LEU A 108 -2.17 11.77 -4.28
CA LEU A 108 -1.29 12.75 -3.62
C LEU A 108 -1.27 14.12 -4.32
N TYR A 109 -1.58 14.18 -5.61
CA TYR A 109 -1.69 15.44 -6.35
C TYR A 109 -3.02 16.15 -6.08
N ILE A 110 -4.11 15.39 -5.88
CA ILE A 110 -5.45 15.94 -5.67
C ILE A 110 -5.72 16.23 -4.19
N SER A 111 -5.17 15.43 -3.26
CA SER A 111 -5.20 15.76 -1.84
C SER A 111 -4.37 17.03 -1.62
N ALA A 112 -5.05 18.14 -1.33
CA ALA A 112 -4.43 19.44 -1.13
C ALA A 112 -3.24 19.37 -0.13
N PRO A 113 -2.24 20.26 -0.24
CA PRO A 113 -1.05 20.25 0.62
C PRO A 113 -1.34 20.42 2.13
N SER A 114 -2.58 20.72 2.52
CA SER A 114 -3.01 20.85 3.92
C SER A 114 -3.35 19.52 4.60
N ARG A 115 -3.45 18.41 3.85
CA ARG A 115 -3.70 17.07 4.41
C ARG A 115 -2.78 16.07 3.72
N THR A 116 -1.54 16.02 4.16
CA THR A 116 -0.58 15.00 3.73
C THR A 116 -1.20 13.63 3.96
N ASP A 117 -1.53 12.91 2.88
CA ASP A 117 -2.03 11.54 2.98
C ASP A 117 -0.85 10.61 3.25
N LEU A 118 -0.47 10.50 4.52
CA LEU A 118 0.66 9.69 4.98
C LEU A 118 0.50 8.21 4.60
N ALA A 119 -0.74 7.72 4.56
CA ALA A 119 -1.04 6.35 4.15
C ALA A 119 -0.78 6.16 2.64
N ALA A 120 -1.25 7.08 1.80
CA ALA A 120 -0.97 7.04 0.37
C ALA A 120 0.53 7.15 0.05
N MET A 121 1.28 7.99 0.79
CA MET A 121 2.74 8.04 0.67
C MET A 121 3.40 6.72 1.06
N SER A 122 2.96 6.11 2.17
CA SER A 122 3.47 4.81 2.64
C SER A 122 3.21 3.70 1.61
N ASN A 123 2.01 3.66 1.01
CA ASN A 123 1.66 2.69 -0.03
C ASN A 123 2.42 2.93 -1.33
N LEU A 124 2.68 4.20 -1.69
CA LEU A 124 3.52 4.52 -2.85
C LEU A 124 4.94 3.99 -2.67
N ILE A 125 5.53 4.07 -1.47
CA ILE A 125 6.86 3.51 -1.19
C ILE A 125 6.87 1.99 -1.44
N ASP A 126 5.85 1.26 -0.99
CA ASP A 126 5.75 -0.19 -1.25
C ASP A 126 5.73 -0.49 -2.75
N VAL A 127 4.87 0.22 -3.48
CA VAL A 127 4.73 0.04 -4.93
C VAL A 127 6.03 0.39 -5.66
N LEU A 128 6.79 1.37 -5.19
CA LEU A 128 8.12 1.68 -5.75
C LEU A 128 9.13 0.56 -5.48
N ASN A 129 9.15 0.00 -4.26
CA ASN A 129 9.99 -1.16 -3.94
C ASN A 129 9.63 -2.40 -4.77
N LEU A 130 8.33 -2.67 -4.95
CA LEU A 130 7.83 -3.77 -5.80
C LEU A 130 8.19 -3.60 -7.28
N GLN A 131 8.40 -2.37 -7.74
CA GLN A 131 8.92 -2.05 -9.08
C GLN A 131 10.44 -2.02 -9.17
N HIS A 132 11.17 -2.36 -8.11
CA HIS A 132 12.62 -2.21 -8.01
C HIS A 132 13.12 -0.75 -8.16
N LYS A 133 12.25 0.24 -7.98
CA LYS A 133 12.57 1.67 -7.99
C LYS A 133 13.10 2.11 -6.62
N HIS A 134 14.10 1.40 -6.13
CA HIS A 134 14.56 1.47 -4.75
C HIS A 134 15.10 2.86 -4.35
N ALA A 135 15.81 3.55 -5.24
CA ALA A 135 16.30 4.91 -4.95
C ALA A 135 15.17 5.95 -4.77
N GLN A 136 14.07 5.80 -5.53
CA GLN A 136 12.89 6.64 -5.33
C GLN A 136 12.19 6.28 -4.02
N ALA A 137 12.03 4.99 -3.73
CA ALA A 137 11.44 4.51 -2.48
C ALA A 137 12.23 4.99 -1.24
N GLU A 138 13.56 4.96 -1.27
CA GLU A 138 14.43 5.54 -0.23
C GLU A 138 14.14 7.04 -0.03
N THR A 139 14.15 7.82 -1.12
CA THR A 139 13.88 9.27 -1.07
C THR A 139 12.52 9.58 -0.45
N PHE A 140 11.48 8.85 -0.87
CA PHE A 140 10.13 9.01 -0.31
C PHE A 140 10.07 8.57 1.16
N SER A 141 10.75 7.49 1.54
CA SER A 141 10.76 7.00 2.92
C SER A 141 11.44 8.00 3.86
N LEU A 142 12.61 8.53 3.48
CA LEU A 142 13.32 9.54 4.27
C LEU A 142 12.53 10.83 4.45
N ARG A 143 11.65 11.18 3.50
CA ARG A 143 10.74 12.32 3.62
C ARG A 143 9.52 12.01 4.50
N LEU A 144 9.01 10.78 4.47
CA LEU A 144 7.79 10.39 5.16
C LEU A 144 8.01 10.09 6.66
N ILE A 145 9.13 9.45 7.01
CA ILE A 145 9.47 9.11 8.40
C ILE A 145 9.33 10.30 9.35
N PRO A 146 9.96 11.47 9.13
CA PRO A 146 9.84 12.59 10.07
C PRO A 146 8.41 13.13 10.21
N LEU A 147 7.59 13.02 9.15
CA LEU A 147 6.18 13.44 9.20
C LEU A 147 5.36 12.49 10.09
N LEU A 148 5.55 11.18 9.92
CA LEU A 148 4.91 10.17 10.76
C LEU A 148 5.35 10.27 12.22
N GLN A 149 6.65 10.50 12.45
CA GLN A 149 7.18 10.65 13.80
C GLN A 149 6.61 11.89 14.51
N ALA A 150 6.43 13.00 13.79
CA ALA A 150 5.82 14.20 14.34
C ALA A 150 4.31 14.06 14.61
N GLU A 151 3.59 13.33 13.76
CA GLU A 151 2.12 13.22 13.86
C GLU A 151 1.66 12.06 14.77
N LEU A 152 2.36 10.92 14.73
CA LEU A 152 1.94 9.68 15.38
C LEU A 152 2.92 9.20 16.46
N GLY A 153 4.11 9.80 16.55
CA GLY A 153 5.18 9.39 17.46
C GLY A 153 6.22 8.47 16.81
N GLU A 154 7.40 8.46 17.41
CA GLU A 154 8.59 7.80 16.86
C GLU A 154 8.46 6.28 16.78
N ASN A 155 7.86 5.67 17.81
CA ASN A 155 7.68 4.22 17.94
C ASN A 155 6.30 3.73 17.46
N SER A 156 5.56 4.57 16.73
CA SER A 156 4.29 4.14 16.15
C SER A 156 4.49 3.03 15.11
N PRO A 157 3.56 2.05 15.01
CA PRO A 157 3.65 0.99 14.01
C PRO A 157 3.77 1.52 12.57
N GLN A 158 3.18 2.67 12.27
CA GLN A 158 3.28 3.32 10.96
C GLN A 158 4.69 3.84 10.70
N SER A 159 5.32 4.52 11.68
CA SER A 159 6.72 4.97 11.58
C SER A 159 7.66 3.79 11.37
N LEU A 160 7.54 2.75 12.20
CA LEU A 160 8.36 1.53 12.11
C LEU A 160 8.14 0.78 10.79
N GLY A 161 6.90 0.71 10.32
CA GLY A 161 6.54 0.16 9.02
C GLY A 161 7.28 0.84 7.86
N VAL A 162 7.35 2.17 7.84
CA VAL A 162 8.09 2.91 6.80
C VAL A 162 9.60 2.75 6.94
N MET A 163 10.13 2.66 8.17
CA MET A 163 11.55 2.34 8.37
C MET A 163 11.91 0.95 7.82
N ARG A 164 11.01 -0.04 7.93
CA ARG A 164 11.21 -1.35 7.31
C ARG A 164 11.20 -1.29 5.78
N LYS A 165 10.32 -0.50 5.19
CA LYS A 165 10.31 -0.24 3.74
C LYS A 165 11.59 0.45 3.27
N LEU A 166 12.14 1.36 4.07
CA LEU A 166 13.44 1.97 3.82
C LEU A 166 14.57 0.94 3.83
N MET A 167 14.56 -0.01 4.78
CA MET A 167 15.54 -1.12 4.76
C MET A 167 15.42 -1.94 3.48
N GLU A 168 14.21 -2.25 3.01
CA GLU A 168 13.99 -2.96 1.73
C GLU A 168 14.57 -2.16 0.55
N SER A 169 14.35 -0.85 0.52
CA SER A 169 14.90 0.04 -0.50
C SER A 169 16.43 0.08 -0.48
N LEU A 170 17.05 0.13 0.71
CA LEU A 170 18.50 0.15 0.85
C LEU A 170 19.13 -1.18 0.42
N VAL A 171 18.52 -2.30 0.79
CA VAL A 171 18.94 -3.65 0.37
C VAL A 171 18.84 -3.82 -1.13
N GLY A 172 17.74 -3.38 -1.74
CA GLY A 172 17.56 -3.42 -3.19
C GLY A 172 18.61 -2.60 -3.96
N GLN A 173 19.25 -1.64 -3.31
CA GLN A 173 20.38 -0.87 -3.85
C GLN A 173 21.75 -1.46 -3.50
N GLY A 174 21.82 -2.55 -2.73
CA GLY A 174 23.06 -3.11 -2.22
C GLY A 174 23.66 -2.37 -1.01
N LYS A 175 22.98 -1.34 -0.48
CA LYS A 175 23.41 -0.51 0.66
C LYS A 175 23.13 -1.22 2.00
N LYS A 176 23.73 -2.39 2.22
CA LYS A 176 23.42 -3.25 3.37
C LYS A 176 23.80 -2.65 4.71
N GLU A 177 24.93 -1.96 4.79
CA GLU A 177 25.38 -1.33 6.03
C GLU A 177 24.45 -0.19 6.45
N GLU A 178 23.96 0.61 5.50
CA GLU A 178 22.93 1.63 5.76
C GLU A 178 21.62 0.96 6.22
N ALA A 179 21.23 -0.16 5.62
CA ALA A 179 20.06 -0.92 6.08
C ALA A 179 20.22 -1.44 7.53
N ARG A 180 21.42 -1.87 7.93
CA ARG A 180 21.71 -2.27 9.32
C ARG A 180 21.63 -1.10 10.29
N GLN A 181 22.07 0.09 9.90
CA GLN A 181 21.94 1.30 10.73
C GLN A 181 20.46 1.64 10.96
N VAL A 182 19.63 1.54 9.91
CA VAL A 182 18.18 1.73 10.04
C VAL A 182 17.58 0.66 10.96
N TYR A 183 17.97 -0.60 10.84
CA TYR A 183 17.53 -1.67 11.75
C TYR A 183 17.88 -1.37 13.22
N GLN A 184 19.11 -0.96 13.50
CA GLN A 184 19.55 -0.63 14.86
C GLN A 184 18.67 0.47 15.46
N ARG A 185 18.44 1.56 14.70
CA ARG A 185 17.56 2.64 15.11
C ARG A 185 16.12 2.18 15.32
N SER A 186 15.58 1.34 14.43
CA SER A 186 14.23 0.78 14.60
C SER A 186 14.12 -0.08 15.86
N MET A 187 15.15 -0.87 16.17
CA MET A 187 15.17 -1.71 17.38
C MET A 187 15.24 -0.87 18.67
N GLU A 188 15.99 0.22 18.68
CA GLU A 188 16.00 1.17 19.81
C GLU A 188 14.58 1.71 20.08
N LEU A 189 13.84 2.05 19.02
CA LEU A 189 12.46 2.50 19.13
C LEU A 189 11.52 1.39 19.61
N VAL A 190 11.65 0.16 19.08
CA VAL A 190 10.83 -0.99 19.51
C VAL A 190 11.01 -1.29 21.00
N VAL A 191 12.21 -1.12 21.56
CA VAL A 191 12.45 -1.31 22.99
C VAL A 191 11.60 -0.38 23.86
N THR A 192 11.28 0.83 23.36
CA THR A 192 10.48 1.84 24.08
C THR A 192 8.96 1.57 24.03
N ILE A 193 8.50 0.64 23.20
CA ILE A 193 7.07 0.29 23.11
C ILE A 193 6.63 -0.34 24.44
N SER A 194 5.54 0.20 25.00
CA SER A 194 4.99 -0.27 26.28
C SER A 194 4.13 -1.52 26.15
N ASP A 195 3.41 -1.66 25.02
CA ASP A 195 2.60 -2.83 24.72
C ASP A 195 3.52 -4.01 24.35
N SER A 196 3.47 -5.09 25.14
CA SER A 196 4.34 -6.24 24.98
C SER A 196 4.09 -7.02 23.69
N ASP A 197 2.85 -7.06 23.22
CA ASP A 197 2.47 -7.83 22.05
C ASP A 197 2.93 -7.09 20.79
N ILE A 198 2.63 -5.80 20.69
CA ILE A 198 3.12 -4.94 19.59
C ILE A 198 4.65 -4.92 19.57
N LYS A 199 5.29 -4.78 20.73
CA LYS A 199 6.75 -4.79 20.84
C LYS A 199 7.36 -6.07 20.29
N LYS A 200 6.76 -7.22 20.61
CA LYS A 200 7.24 -8.52 20.12
C LYS A 200 7.04 -8.65 18.62
N ASP A 201 5.85 -8.32 18.12
CA ASP A 201 5.53 -8.41 16.69
C ASP A 201 6.46 -7.54 15.84
N GLU A 202 6.73 -6.30 16.26
CA GLU A 202 7.66 -5.41 15.57
C GLU A 202 9.11 -5.91 15.66
N ALA A 203 9.54 -6.44 16.81
CA ALA A 203 10.87 -7.02 16.96
C ALA A 203 11.07 -8.22 16.03
N ASP A 204 10.10 -9.13 15.97
CA ASP A 204 10.15 -10.32 15.13
C ASP A 204 10.19 -9.93 13.63
N ALA A 205 9.39 -8.93 13.23
CA ALA A 205 9.39 -8.42 11.86
C ALA A 205 10.74 -7.80 11.46
N LEU A 206 11.36 -7.02 12.34
CA LEU A 206 12.67 -6.42 12.10
C LEU A 206 13.79 -7.48 12.05
N GLN A 207 13.74 -8.48 12.94
CA GLN A 207 14.71 -9.58 12.95
C GLN A 207 14.66 -10.40 11.66
N GLU A 208 13.46 -10.71 11.16
CA GLU A 208 13.31 -11.40 9.88
C GLU A 208 13.87 -10.58 8.72
N MET A 209 13.73 -9.24 8.76
CA MET A 209 14.32 -8.36 7.75
C MET A 209 15.85 -8.40 7.76
N VAL A 210 16.48 -8.34 8.94
CA VAL A 210 17.95 -8.46 9.04
C VAL A 210 18.45 -9.82 8.62
N ARG A 211 17.73 -10.89 8.95
CA ARG A 211 18.08 -12.22 8.47
C ARG A 211 18.12 -12.29 6.94
N LYS A 212 17.21 -11.61 6.24
CA LYS A 212 17.23 -11.47 4.76
C LYS A 212 18.41 -10.63 4.27
N ILE A 213 18.75 -9.55 4.97
CA ILE A 213 19.95 -8.72 4.70
C ILE A 213 21.22 -9.58 4.76
N ASP A 214 21.33 -10.44 5.78
CA ASP A 214 22.48 -11.32 6.02
C ASP A 214 22.54 -12.48 5.02
N ALA A 215 21.41 -13.15 4.78
CA ALA A 215 21.32 -14.28 3.85
C ALA A 215 21.70 -13.88 2.41
N SER A 216 21.33 -12.67 1.99
CA SER A 216 21.74 -12.13 0.68
C SER A 216 23.25 -11.82 0.59
N GLY A 217 24.01 -11.89 1.70
CA GLY A 217 25.47 -11.76 1.74
C GLY A 217 26.23 -13.08 1.87
N GLY A 218 25.53 -14.16 2.27
CA GLY A 218 26.09 -15.49 2.44
C GLY A 218 26.54 -16.14 1.12
N LEU A 219 25.90 -15.85 -0.01
CA LEU A 219 26.27 -16.48 -1.28
C LEU A 219 27.63 -16.01 -1.80
N LEU A 220 27.97 -14.72 -1.68
CA LEU A 220 29.27 -14.20 -2.11
C LEU A 220 30.39 -14.55 -1.13
N SER A 221 30.15 -14.49 0.18
CA SER A 221 31.16 -14.86 1.18
C SER A 221 31.44 -16.37 1.20
N SER A 222 30.44 -17.21 0.94
CA SER A 222 30.63 -18.66 0.78
C SER A 222 31.38 -19.00 -0.51
N VAL A 223 31.07 -18.33 -1.63
CA VAL A 223 31.79 -18.53 -2.90
C VAL A 223 33.23 -18.02 -2.81
N LEU A 224 33.50 -16.86 -2.20
CA LEU A 224 34.86 -16.35 -2.01
C LEU A 224 35.68 -17.21 -1.05
N ARG A 225 35.05 -17.74 0.01
CA ARG A 225 35.70 -18.67 0.96
C ARG A 225 35.97 -20.05 0.33
N VAL A 226 35.11 -20.52 -0.57
CA VAL A 226 35.32 -21.76 -1.34
C VAL A 226 36.37 -21.58 -2.44
N MET A 227 36.50 -20.38 -3.01
CA MET A 227 37.52 -20.09 -4.03
C MET A 227 38.88 -19.69 -3.47
N GLY A 228 39.02 -19.52 -2.15
CA GLY A 228 40.32 -19.36 -1.48
C GLY A 228 40.96 -17.99 -1.66
N TRP A 229 40.17 -16.94 -1.90
CA TRP A 229 40.69 -15.58 -2.02
C TRP A 229 40.37 -14.82 -0.72
N THR A 230 41.39 -14.65 0.13
CA THR A 230 41.44 -13.67 1.23
C THR A 230 42.70 -12.86 1.11
#